data_AF-A0A2V9QW31-F1
#
_entry.id   AF-A0A2V9QW31-F1
#
_cell.length_a   1.000
_cell.length_b   1.000
_cell.length_c   1.000
_cell.angle_alpha   90.00
_cell.angle_beta   90.00
_cell.angle_gamma   90.00
#
_symmetry.space_group_name_H-M   'P 1'
#
loop_
_entity.id
_entity.type
_entity.pdbx_description
1 polymer ?
#
loop_
_entity_poly.entity_id
_entity_poly.type
_entity_poly.pdbx_seq_one_letter_code
_entity_poly.pdbx_strand_id
1 'polypeptide(L)'
;MRANLRKLSFVALVLAGSLASAGALHAQTSRSNDQGGMPSAQDVQSNSGPEDNSKDETAQFKRSASVRLISRMTGLSLDGAYWLAVAINFGIVVGVIVWASKKNLPAVFRNRTATIQKSLEEARRASEDANRRLSEIESRLGRLDQEIAQMRAIGEKEAAAEEARIKAAAEEDARRIVESAQQEIAAAAKAARRDLTAYAADLAVSLALSGDGAPGNKV
;
A
#
# COMPACT_ATOMS: atom_id res chain seq x y z
N MET A 1 -40.23 -17.11 26.43
CA MET A 1 -39.64 -17.96 27.49
C MET A 1 -38.22 -17.51 27.78
N ARG A 2 -38.03 -16.75 28.85
CA ARG A 2 -36.72 -16.35 29.37
C ARG A 2 -36.35 -17.28 30.52
N ALA A 3 -35.37 -18.16 30.34
CA ALA A 3 -34.66 -18.83 31.43
C ALA A 3 -33.42 -19.52 30.85
N ASN A 4 -32.31 -19.51 31.59
CA ASN A 4 -31.05 -20.24 31.36
C ASN A 4 -29.84 -19.46 30.80
N LEU A 5 -29.82 -18.12 30.87
CA LEU A 5 -28.62 -17.35 30.49
C LEU A 5 -27.67 -17.02 31.66
N ARG A 6 -28.05 -17.30 32.91
CA ARG A 6 -27.25 -16.93 34.11
C ARG A 6 -26.34 -18.04 34.65
N LYS A 7 -26.47 -19.29 34.18
CA LYS A 7 -25.66 -20.43 34.65
C LYS A 7 -24.38 -20.67 33.83
N LEU A 8 -24.23 -20.04 32.66
CA LEU A 8 -23.00 -20.13 31.85
C LEU A 8 -21.92 -19.11 32.24
N SER A 9 -22.29 -18.03 32.95
CA SER A 9 -21.33 -16.96 33.26
C SER A 9 -20.37 -17.29 34.40
N PHE A 10 -20.72 -18.22 35.30
CA PHE A 10 -19.91 -18.52 36.48
C PHE A 10 -18.78 -19.52 36.21
N VAL A 11 -18.90 -20.35 35.17
CA VAL A 11 -17.87 -21.36 34.82
C VAL A 11 -16.78 -20.76 33.90
N ALA A 12 -17.09 -19.69 33.17
CA ALA A 12 -16.12 -19.01 32.30
C ALA A 12 -15.19 -18.03 33.04
N LEU A 13 -15.55 -17.58 34.24
CA LEU A 13 -14.82 -16.50 34.95
C LEU A 13 -13.53 -16.98 35.64
N VAL A 14 -13.31 -18.29 35.78
CA VAL A 14 -12.11 -18.85 36.44
C VAL A 14 -10.95 -19.10 35.46
N LEU A 15 -11.18 -19.01 34.13
CA LEU A 15 -10.15 -19.28 33.11
C LEU A 15 -9.65 -18.04 32.34
N ALA A 16 -10.11 -16.84 32.68
CA ALA A 16 -9.78 -15.60 31.95
C ALA A 16 -8.92 -14.60 32.75
N GLY A 17 -8.32 -15.01 33.88
CA GLY A 17 -7.45 -14.18 34.70
C GLY A 17 -6.00 -14.67 34.64
N SER A 18 -5.10 -13.80 34.20
CA SER A 18 -3.65 -13.98 34.13
C SER A 18 -3.12 -14.65 32.85
N LEU A 19 -3.05 -13.88 31.76
CA LEU A 19 -1.87 -13.84 30.89
C LEU A 19 -1.92 -12.55 30.04
N ALA A 20 -1.64 -11.40 30.67
CA ALA A 20 -1.39 -10.15 29.97
C ALA A 20 -0.61 -9.17 30.87
N SER A 21 0.71 -9.37 30.97
CA SER A 21 1.63 -8.32 31.39
C SER A 21 3.08 -8.69 31.03
N ALA A 22 3.38 -8.66 29.73
CA ALA A 22 4.73 -8.47 29.24
C ALA A 22 4.67 -7.49 28.07
N GLY A 23 5.28 -6.32 28.24
CA GLY A 23 5.55 -5.38 27.15
C GLY A 23 4.72 -4.09 27.17
N ALA A 24 5.04 -3.17 28.09
CA ALA A 24 5.04 -1.74 27.80
C ALA A 24 5.92 -1.04 28.85
N LEU A 25 7.15 -0.70 28.47
CA LEU A 25 7.94 0.33 29.12
C LEU A 25 7.11 1.62 29.06
N HIS A 26 6.54 2.05 30.18
CA HIS A 26 6.05 3.41 30.34
C HIS A 26 6.90 4.08 31.40
N ALA A 27 7.77 4.97 30.95
CA ALA A 27 8.42 5.96 31.77
C ALA A 27 7.35 6.92 32.28
N GLN A 28 7.22 7.07 33.59
CA GLN A 28 6.63 8.28 34.14
C GLN A 28 7.27 8.66 35.48
N THR A 29 8.04 9.72 35.37
CA THR A 29 8.58 10.58 36.42
C THR A 29 7.46 11.28 37.20
N SER A 30 7.63 11.41 38.52
CA SER A 30 7.30 12.56 39.42
C SER A 30 7.06 12.05 40.86
N ARG A 31 7.96 12.32 41.82
CA ARG A 31 7.86 13.35 42.91
C ARG A 31 6.55 13.26 43.71
N SER A 32 6.52 13.15 45.05
CA SER A 32 7.17 13.94 46.11
C SER A 32 7.02 13.21 47.46
N ASN A 33 8.07 13.05 48.27
CA ASN A 33 8.42 13.86 49.45
C ASN A 33 7.28 14.08 50.46
N ASP A 34 7.30 13.34 51.57
CA ASP A 34 6.95 13.90 52.89
C ASP A 34 7.82 13.29 54.00
N GLN A 35 8.20 14.16 54.93
CA GLN A 35 9.22 14.03 55.95
C GLN A 35 8.70 13.41 57.24
N GLY A 36 9.65 12.88 58.03
CA GLY A 36 9.71 13.24 59.45
C GLY A 36 9.50 12.10 60.44
N GLY A 37 10.58 11.71 61.13
CA GLY A 37 10.50 10.97 62.39
C GLY A 37 11.61 9.95 62.62
N MET A 38 12.78 10.39 63.07
CA MET A 38 13.64 9.61 63.98
C MET A 38 13.26 9.99 65.43
N PRO A 39 13.62 9.27 66.52
CA PRO A 39 14.70 8.27 66.65
C PRO A 39 14.40 7.06 67.59
N SER A 40 15.43 6.23 67.76
CA SER A 40 15.84 5.55 69.00
C SER A 40 15.61 4.05 69.13
N ALA A 41 16.77 3.39 69.12
CA ALA A 41 17.10 2.06 69.59
C ALA A 41 16.41 1.61 70.88
N GLN A 42 16.09 0.32 70.92
CA GLN A 42 16.32 -0.52 72.10
C GLN A 42 16.44 -2.00 71.69
N ASP A 43 17.67 -2.49 71.84
CA ASP A 43 18.03 -3.81 72.36
C ASP A 43 17.38 -5.06 71.76
N VAL A 44 18.08 -5.69 70.82
CA VAL A 44 17.94 -7.13 70.59
C VAL A 44 19.32 -7.77 70.70
N GLN A 45 19.67 -8.15 71.92
CA GLN A 45 20.56 -9.26 72.17
C GLN A 45 19.90 -10.16 73.20
N SER A 46 19.44 -11.35 72.76
CA SER A 46 19.64 -12.61 73.48
C SER A 46 19.13 -13.78 72.63
N ASN A 47 20.09 -14.62 72.26
CA ASN A 47 20.00 -15.91 71.60
C ASN A 47 19.10 -16.92 72.35
N SER A 48 18.24 -17.66 71.64
CA SER A 48 18.02 -19.11 71.90
C SER A 48 17.13 -19.78 70.84
N GLY A 49 17.70 -20.75 70.12
CA GLY A 49 17.05 -22.02 69.72
C GLY A 49 16.08 -22.03 68.53
N PRO A 50 16.07 -23.10 67.68
CA PRO A 50 15.26 -23.18 66.48
C PRO A 50 13.83 -23.62 66.81
N GLU A 51 12.84 -22.76 66.62
CA GLU A 51 11.43 -23.13 66.76
C GLU A 51 10.84 -23.58 65.41
N ASP A 52 10.50 -24.87 65.40
CA ASP A 52 9.81 -25.67 64.40
C ASP A 52 8.52 -25.00 63.89
N ASN A 53 8.60 -24.52 62.66
CA ASN A 53 7.55 -23.84 61.93
C ASN A 53 6.70 -24.87 61.17
N SER A 54 5.84 -25.63 61.85
CA SER A 54 4.85 -26.50 61.20
C SER A 54 3.68 -26.96 62.09
N LYS A 55 2.96 -26.03 62.74
CA LYS A 55 1.68 -26.36 63.39
C LYS A 55 0.47 -25.89 62.57
N ASP A 56 0.12 -26.72 61.60
CA ASP A 56 -1.23 -27.28 61.46
C ASP A 56 -2.41 -26.32 61.14
N GLU A 57 -2.26 -25.43 60.15
CA GLU A 57 -3.38 -24.64 59.58
C GLU A 57 -4.52 -25.52 59.01
N THR A 58 -4.22 -26.78 58.65
CA THR A 58 -5.21 -27.74 58.13
C THR A 58 -6.06 -28.42 59.20
N ALA A 59 -5.70 -28.29 60.48
CA ALA A 59 -6.45 -28.90 61.60
C ALA A 59 -7.87 -28.34 61.73
N GLN A 60 -8.09 -27.09 61.31
CA GLN A 60 -9.39 -26.43 61.39
C GLN A 60 -10.41 -27.04 60.41
N PHE A 61 -9.97 -27.43 59.22
CA PHE A 61 -10.83 -28.07 58.20
C PHE A 61 -11.21 -29.51 58.57
N LYS A 62 -10.33 -30.23 59.29
CA LYS A 62 -10.55 -31.62 59.76
C LYS A 62 -11.67 -31.75 60.80
N ARG A 63 -12.15 -30.64 61.40
CA ARG A 63 -13.20 -30.64 62.44
C ARG A 63 -14.56 -30.09 62.00
N SER A 64 -14.72 -29.77 60.71
CA SER A 64 -15.98 -29.23 60.16
C SER A 64 -17.15 -30.24 60.28
N ALA A 65 -18.38 -29.73 60.42
CA ALA A 65 -19.58 -30.55 60.66
C ALA A 65 -19.86 -31.56 59.54
N SER A 66 -19.48 -31.24 58.30
CA SER A 66 -19.52 -32.11 57.13
C SER A 66 -18.53 -33.28 57.21
N VAL A 67 -17.35 -33.08 57.81
CA VAL A 67 -16.35 -34.15 58.02
C VAL A 67 -16.74 -35.06 59.18
N ARG A 68 -17.37 -34.52 60.24
CA ARG A 68 -17.93 -35.29 61.36
C ARG A 68 -19.13 -36.16 60.97
N LEU A 69 -19.95 -35.72 60.01
CA LEU A 69 -21.12 -36.46 59.56
C LEU A 69 -20.72 -37.70 58.75
N ILE A 70 -19.61 -37.63 58.01
CA ILE A 70 -19.07 -38.75 57.26
C ILE A 70 -18.30 -39.72 58.17
N SER A 71 -17.54 -39.24 59.18
CA SER A 71 -16.79 -40.13 60.08
C SER A 71 -17.69 -41.02 60.95
N ARG A 72 -18.87 -40.52 61.35
CA ARG A 72 -19.82 -41.25 62.21
C ARG A 72 -20.55 -42.38 61.48
N MET A 73 -20.61 -42.32 60.15
CA MET A 73 -21.35 -43.29 59.34
C MET A 73 -20.47 -44.42 58.78
N THR A 74 -19.16 -44.21 58.66
CA THR A 74 -18.23 -45.17 58.01
C THR A 74 -17.24 -45.85 58.96
N GLY A 75 -17.06 -45.39 60.20
CA GLY A 75 -16.17 -46.05 61.16
C GLY A 75 -14.68 -46.06 60.78
N LEU A 76 -14.24 -45.17 59.87
CA LEU A 76 -12.86 -45.03 59.44
C LEU A 76 -12.26 -43.69 59.93
N SER A 77 -10.93 -43.68 60.13
CA SER A 77 -10.14 -42.56 60.66
C SER A 77 -10.37 -41.24 59.92
N LEU A 78 -10.34 -40.11 60.66
CA LEU A 78 -10.64 -38.75 60.17
C LEU A 78 -9.82 -38.34 58.94
N ASP A 79 -8.59 -38.86 58.77
CA ASP A 79 -7.74 -38.56 57.62
C ASP A 79 -8.20 -39.27 56.32
N GLY A 80 -8.76 -40.48 56.41
CA GLY A 80 -9.24 -41.22 55.24
C GLY A 80 -10.52 -40.61 54.64
N ALA A 81 -11.43 -40.14 55.50
CA ALA A 81 -12.65 -39.47 55.06
C ALA A 81 -12.36 -38.13 54.34
N TYR A 82 -11.34 -37.39 54.79
CA TYR A 82 -10.89 -36.16 54.13
C TYR A 82 -10.33 -36.44 52.72
N TRP A 83 -9.41 -37.40 52.60
CA TRP A 83 -8.83 -37.77 51.30
C TRP A 83 -9.88 -38.32 50.32
N LEU A 84 -10.86 -39.08 50.81
CA LEU A 84 -11.98 -39.55 49.98
C LEU A 84 -12.84 -38.39 49.47
N ALA A 85 -13.16 -37.41 50.32
CA ALA A 85 -13.91 -36.23 49.92
C ALA A 85 -13.15 -35.37 48.89
N VAL A 86 -11.83 -35.22 49.06
CA VAL A 86 -10.96 -34.53 48.09
C VAL A 86 -10.92 -35.28 46.75
N ALA A 87 -10.76 -36.60 46.77
CA ALA A 87 -10.74 -37.42 45.56
C ALA A 87 -12.08 -37.36 44.80
N ILE A 88 -13.22 -37.41 45.50
CA ILE A 88 -14.54 -37.26 44.90
C ILE A 88 -14.72 -35.86 44.30
N ASN A 89 -14.30 -34.80 45.01
CA ASN A 89 -14.37 -33.43 44.48
C ASN A 89 -13.52 -33.27 43.21
N PHE A 90 -12.28 -33.77 43.24
CA PHE A 90 -11.40 -33.76 42.07
C PHE A 90 -12.02 -34.54 40.90
N GLY A 91 -12.58 -35.72 41.16
CA GLY A 91 -13.28 -36.52 40.16
C GLY A 91 -14.47 -35.78 39.53
N ILE A 92 -15.26 -35.06 40.33
CA ILE A 92 -16.36 -34.23 39.83
C ILE A 92 -15.84 -33.10 38.94
N VAL A 93 -14.80 -32.38 39.38
CA VAL A 93 -14.20 -31.26 38.62
C VAL A 93 -13.62 -31.77 37.29
N VAL A 94 -12.81 -32.84 37.31
CA VAL A 94 -12.24 -33.45 36.11
C VAL A 94 -13.35 -33.97 35.20
N GLY A 95 -14.37 -34.61 35.75
CA GLY A 95 -15.53 -35.09 34.99
C GLY A 95 -16.24 -33.96 34.23
N VAL A 96 -16.47 -32.82 34.89
CA VAL A 96 -17.07 -31.63 34.27
C VAL A 96 -16.15 -31.05 33.19
N ILE A 97 -14.85 -30.95 33.44
CA ILE A 97 -13.88 -30.43 32.47
C ILE A 97 -13.83 -31.33 31.23
N VAL A 98 -13.76 -32.66 31.40
CA VAL A 98 -13.73 -33.62 30.30
C VAL A 98 -15.04 -33.56 29.51
N TRP A 99 -16.19 -33.50 30.18
CA TRP A 99 -17.48 -33.37 29.51
C TRP A 99 -17.59 -32.08 28.69
N ALA A 100 -17.21 -30.95 29.28
CA ALA A 100 -17.21 -29.65 28.59
C ALA A 100 -16.21 -29.61 27.43
N SER A 101 -15.03 -30.20 27.62
CA SER A 101 -13.98 -30.25 26.61
C SER A 101 -14.39 -31.11 25.42
N LYS A 102 -14.93 -32.31 25.67
CA LYS A 102 -15.43 -33.20 24.62
C LYS A 102 -16.54 -32.56 23.78
N LYS A 103 -17.36 -31.68 24.39
CA LYS A 103 -18.45 -31.00 23.69
C LYS A 103 -17.96 -29.82 22.83
N ASN A 104 -16.99 -29.03 23.32
CA ASN A 104 -16.62 -27.76 22.68
C ASN A 104 -15.36 -27.82 21.80
N LEU A 105 -14.34 -28.60 22.17
CA LEU A 105 -13.06 -28.65 21.43
C LEU A 105 -13.23 -29.09 19.96
N PRO A 106 -13.99 -30.16 19.64
CA PRO A 106 -14.12 -30.61 18.25
C PRO A 106 -14.70 -29.54 17.33
N ALA A 107 -15.66 -28.74 17.83
CA ALA A 107 -16.26 -27.65 17.06
C ALA A 107 -15.26 -26.52 16.77
N VAL A 108 -14.42 -26.16 17.74
CA VAL A 108 -13.40 -25.11 17.60
C VAL A 108 -12.32 -25.54 16.60
N PHE A 109 -11.80 -26.77 16.71
CA PHE A 109 -10.80 -27.28 15.77
C PHE A 109 -11.37 -27.38 14.35
N ARG A 110 -12.59 -27.90 14.19
CA ARG A 110 -13.25 -27.97 12.88
C ARG A 110 -13.44 -26.58 12.25
N ASN A 111 -13.86 -25.58 13.03
CA ASN A 111 -14.00 -24.21 12.53
C ASN A 111 -12.67 -23.59 12.13
N ARG A 112 -11.61 -23.79 12.94
CA ARG A 112 -10.25 -23.34 12.60
C ARG A 112 -9.75 -24.01 11.31
N THR A 113 -9.91 -25.32 11.18
CA THR A 113 -9.52 -26.06 9.97
C THR A 113 -10.29 -25.56 8.74
N ALA A 114 -11.61 -25.38 8.85
CA ALA A 114 -12.42 -24.85 7.76
C ALA A 114 -12.00 -23.42 7.36
N THR A 115 -11.68 -22.58 8.34
CA THR A 115 -11.18 -21.22 8.09
C THR A 115 -9.82 -21.24 7.38
N ILE A 116 -8.89 -22.09 7.83
CA ILE A 116 -7.57 -22.24 7.21
C ILE A 116 -7.71 -22.75 5.77
N GLN A 117 -8.53 -23.79 5.54
CA GLN A 117 -8.79 -24.32 4.20
C GLN A 117 -9.36 -23.23 3.28
N LYS A 118 -10.36 -22.49 3.77
CA LYS A 118 -10.94 -21.37 3.04
C LYS A 118 -9.89 -20.30 2.70
N SER A 119 -9.07 -19.88 3.66
CA SER A 119 -8.02 -18.88 3.40
C SER A 119 -6.94 -19.37 2.42
N LEU A 120 -6.61 -20.66 2.44
CA LEU A 120 -5.66 -21.25 1.49
C LEU A 120 -6.26 -21.32 0.08
N GLU A 121 -7.54 -21.65 -0.03
CA GLU A 121 -8.24 -21.66 -1.32
C GLU A 121 -8.37 -20.25 -1.88
N GLU A 122 -8.74 -19.27 -1.06
CA GLU A 122 -8.79 -17.86 -1.44
C GLU A 122 -7.42 -17.33 -1.86
N ALA A 123 -6.35 -17.67 -1.12
CA ALA A 123 -4.98 -17.31 -1.48
C ALA A 123 -4.57 -17.93 -2.82
N ARG A 124 -4.88 -19.21 -3.06
CA ARG A 124 -4.59 -19.88 -4.34
C ARG A 124 -5.32 -19.20 -5.49
N ARG A 125 -6.62 -18.93 -5.35
CA ARG A 125 -7.41 -18.23 -6.37
C ARG A 125 -6.85 -16.84 -6.65
N ALA A 126 -6.48 -16.10 -5.60
CA ALA A 126 -5.85 -14.78 -5.76
C ALA A 126 -4.50 -14.86 -6.48
N SER A 127 -3.68 -15.87 -6.19
CA SER A 127 -2.41 -16.12 -6.91
C SER A 127 -2.64 -16.50 -8.38
N GLU A 128 -3.61 -17.37 -8.67
CA GLU A 128 -3.97 -17.74 -10.04
C GLU A 128 -4.47 -16.54 -10.84
N ASP A 129 -5.33 -15.71 -10.26
CA ASP A 129 -5.82 -14.47 -10.88
C ASP A 129 -4.69 -13.47 -11.11
N ALA A 130 -3.77 -13.32 -10.15
CA ALA A 130 -2.60 -12.47 -10.30
C ALA A 130 -1.67 -12.95 -11.43
N ASN A 131 -1.40 -14.26 -11.49
CA ASN A 131 -0.58 -14.86 -12.55
C ASN A 131 -1.24 -14.73 -13.91
N ARG A 132 -2.57 -14.90 -14.00
CA ARG A 132 -3.32 -14.69 -15.25
C ARG A 132 -3.21 -13.25 -15.73
N ARG A 133 -3.39 -12.27 -14.83
CA ARG A 133 -3.25 -10.84 -15.16
C ARG A 133 -1.82 -10.49 -15.57
N LEU A 134 -0.82 -11.07 -14.89
CA LEU A 134 0.58 -10.88 -15.25
C LEU A 134 0.86 -11.38 -16.67
N SER A 135 0.45 -12.60 -16.99
CA SER A 135 0.62 -13.18 -18.33
C SER A 135 -0.10 -12.35 -19.41
N GLU A 136 -1.28 -11.83 -19.11
CA GLU A 136 -1.98 -10.93 -20.03
C GLU A 136 -1.20 -9.63 -20.27
N ILE A 137 -0.68 -9.00 -19.22
CA ILE A 137 0.13 -7.79 -19.31
C ILE A 137 1.42 -8.05 -20.10
N GLU A 138 2.13 -9.14 -19.80
CA GLU A 138 3.33 -9.55 -20.54
C GLU A 138 3.03 -9.74 -22.03
N SER A 139 1.91 -10.38 -22.37
CA SER A 139 1.49 -10.57 -23.76
C SER A 139 1.17 -9.25 -24.47
N ARG A 140 0.58 -8.28 -23.75
CA ARG A 140 0.28 -6.95 -24.28
C ARG A 140 1.56 -6.13 -24.46
N LEU A 141 2.49 -6.20 -23.50
CA LEU A 141 3.79 -5.53 -23.60
C LEU A 141 4.59 -6.06 -24.79
N GLY A 142 4.65 -7.39 -24.97
CA GLY A 142 5.34 -7.98 -26.13
C GLY A 142 4.72 -7.58 -27.48
N ARG A 143 3.40 -7.36 -27.53
CA ARG A 143 2.74 -6.82 -28.72
C ARG A 143 3.06 -5.34 -28.96
N LEU A 144 3.10 -4.52 -27.91
CA LEU A 144 3.43 -3.11 -28.01
C LEU A 144 4.83 -2.88 -28.61
N ASP A 145 5.81 -3.71 -28.28
CA ASP A 145 7.14 -3.63 -28.91
C ASP A 145 7.09 -3.82 -30.43
N GLN A 146 6.27 -4.78 -30.89
CA GLN A 146 6.06 -5.03 -32.33
C GLN A 146 5.29 -3.89 -33.00
N GLU A 147 4.29 -3.32 -32.32
CA GLU A 147 3.53 -2.18 -32.83
C GLU A 147 4.40 -0.92 -32.93
N ILE A 148 5.25 -0.65 -31.93
CA ILE A 148 6.20 0.47 -31.94
C ILE A 148 7.21 0.29 -33.09
N ALA A 149 7.75 -0.91 -33.28
CA ALA A 149 8.66 -1.20 -34.38
C ALA A 149 8.00 -0.96 -35.75
N GLN A 150 6.74 -1.40 -35.91
CA GLN A 150 5.96 -1.15 -37.12
C GLN A 150 5.67 0.35 -37.33
N MET A 151 5.26 1.07 -36.29
CA MET A 151 5.03 2.51 -36.36
C MET A 151 6.29 3.27 -36.78
N ARG A 152 7.45 2.90 -36.23
CA ARG A 152 8.74 3.51 -36.61
C ARG A 152 9.07 3.22 -38.08
N ALA A 153 8.94 1.98 -38.52
CA ALA A 153 9.21 1.62 -39.91
C ALA A 153 8.28 2.34 -40.90
N ILE A 154 6.99 2.47 -40.56
CA ILE A 154 6.03 3.23 -41.35
C ILE A 154 6.40 4.71 -41.35
N GLY A 155 6.67 5.29 -40.19
CA GLY A 155 7.04 6.69 -40.04
C GLY A 155 8.32 7.05 -40.81
N GLU A 156 9.35 6.21 -40.76
CA GLU A 156 10.59 6.40 -41.54
C GLU A 156 10.32 6.35 -43.05
N LYS A 157 9.49 5.41 -43.50
CA LYS A 157 9.11 5.28 -44.92
C LYS A 157 8.28 6.48 -45.39
N GLU A 158 7.31 6.91 -44.60
CA GLU A 158 6.47 8.06 -44.90
C GLU A 158 7.27 9.37 -44.90
N ALA A 159 8.16 9.55 -43.92
CA ALA A 159 9.05 10.69 -43.86
C ALA A 159 9.96 10.78 -45.09
N ALA A 160 10.57 9.66 -45.51
CA ALA A 160 11.40 9.62 -46.72
C ALA A 160 10.60 9.92 -47.99
N ALA A 161 9.38 9.39 -48.10
CA ALA A 161 8.50 9.65 -49.25
C ALA A 161 8.06 11.12 -49.30
N GLU A 162 7.72 11.70 -48.16
CA GLU A 162 7.30 13.09 -48.06
C GLU A 162 8.48 14.06 -48.30
N GLU A 163 9.67 13.74 -47.81
CA GLU A 163 10.88 14.50 -48.10
C GLU A 163 11.15 14.54 -49.61
N ALA A 164 11.03 13.40 -50.30
CA ALA A 164 11.19 13.34 -51.75
C ALA A 164 10.12 14.17 -52.49
N ARG A 165 8.86 14.13 -52.03
CA ARG A 165 7.76 14.89 -52.60
C ARG A 165 7.95 16.40 -52.43
N ILE A 166 8.35 16.84 -51.24
CA ILE A 166 8.62 18.24 -50.92
C ILE A 166 9.78 18.75 -51.76
N LYS A 167 10.88 17.98 -51.87
CA LYS A 167 12.02 18.36 -52.71
C LYS A 167 11.63 18.52 -54.18
N ALA A 168 10.89 17.57 -54.74
CA ALA A 168 10.44 17.64 -56.13
C ALA A 168 9.52 18.85 -56.37
N ALA A 169 8.57 19.12 -55.47
CA ALA A 169 7.69 20.29 -55.56
C ALA A 169 8.48 21.61 -55.43
N ALA A 170 9.43 21.67 -54.50
CA ALA A 170 10.27 22.85 -54.32
C ALA A 170 11.16 23.12 -55.53
N GLU A 171 11.72 22.08 -56.16
CA GLU A 171 12.49 22.21 -57.41
C GLU A 171 11.62 22.69 -58.58
N GLU A 172 10.39 22.19 -58.70
CA GLU A 172 9.46 22.63 -59.73
C GLU A 172 9.05 24.10 -59.52
N ASP A 173 8.72 24.48 -58.29
CA ASP A 173 8.36 25.86 -57.97
C ASP A 173 9.54 26.81 -58.16
N ALA A 174 10.76 26.41 -57.79
CA ALA A 174 11.96 27.17 -58.08
C ALA A 174 12.16 27.41 -59.58
N ARG A 175 11.93 26.38 -60.42
CA ARG A 175 12.00 26.52 -61.89
C ARG A 175 10.94 27.49 -62.41
N ARG A 176 9.69 27.37 -61.96
CA ARG A 176 8.58 28.27 -62.35
C ARG A 176 8.87 29.72 -61.97
N ILE A 177 9.41 29.96 -60.77
CA ILE A 177 9.80 31.30 -60.32
C ILE A 177 10.88 31.89 -61.25
N VAL A 178 11.91 31.11 -61.59
CA VAL A 178 12.97 31.56 -62.50
C VAL A 178 12.41 31.87 -63.89
N GLU A 179 11.54 31.02 -64.44
CA GLU A 179 10.89 31.25 -65.72
C GLU A 179 10.02 32.51 -65.72
N SER A 180 9.20 32.70 -64.69
CA SER A 180 8.37 33.91 -64.54
C SER A 180 9.25 35.18 -64.44
N ALA A 181 10.30 35.13 -63.62
CA ALA A 181 11.24 36.25 -63.47
C ALA A 181 11.95 36.57 -64.79
N GLN A 182 12.35 35.57 -65.57
CA GLN A 182 12.93 35.78 -66.89
C GLN A 182 11.95 36.44 -67.86
N GLN A 183 10.68 36.01 -67.86
CA GLN A 183 9.63 36.63 -68.68
C GLN A 183 9.36 38.08 -68.29
N GLU A 184 9.28 38.36 -66.99
CA GLU A 184 9.10 39.72 -66.45
C GLU A 184 10.28 40.63 -66.80
N ILE A 185 11.52 40.15 -66.64
CA ILE A 185 12.74 40.89 -67.02
C ILE A 185 12.74 41.18 -68.52
N ALA A 186 12.39 40.20 -69.37
CA ALA A 186 12.33 40.40 -70.80
C ALA A 186 11.26 41.43 -71.21
N ALA A 187 10.09 41.38 -70.59
CA ALA A 187 9.02 42.34 -70.81
C ALA A 187 9.43 43.76 -70.36
N ALA A 188 10.00 43.90 -69.17
CA ALA A 188 10.50 45.16 -68.64
C ALA A 188 11.64 45.74 -69.50
N ALA A 189 12.58 44.91 -69.94
CA ALA A 189 13.66 45.32 -70.84
C ALA A 189 13.13 45.81 -72.20
N LYS A 190 12.11 45.14 -72.75
CA LYS A 190 11.46 45.57 -74.00
C LYS A 190 10.72 46.91 -73.82
N ALA A 191 10.01 47.08 -72.70
CA ALA A 191 9.35 48.34 -72.36
C ALA A 191 10.37 49.48 -72.22
N ALA A 192 11.43 49.30 -71.43
CA ALA A 192 12.49 50.29 -71.25
C ALA A 192 13.17 50.69 -72.56
N ARG A 193 13.47 49.73 -73.46
CA ARG A 193 14.01 50.02 -74.79
C ARG A 193 13.07 50.89 -75.63
N ARG A 194 11.78 50.58 -75.61
CA ARG A 194 10.76 51.36 -76.33
C ARG A 194 10.69 52.78 -75.78
N ASP A 195 10.69 52.94 -74.47
CA ASP A 195 10.60 54.24 -73.81
C ASP A 195 11.84 55.10 -74.08
N LEU A 196 13.05 54.50 -74.05
CA LEU A 196 14.29 55.18 -74.47
C LEU A 196 14.29 55.59 -75.94
N THR A 197 13.76 54.76 -76.83
CA THR A 197 13.65 55.07 -78.26
C THR A 197 12.69 56.24 -78.50
N ALA A 198 11.55 56.25 -77.80
CA ALA A 198 10.59 57.36 -77.85
C ALA A 198 11.20 58.67 -77.33
N TYR A 199 11.91 58.63 -76.21
CA TYR A 199 12.60 59.79 -75.64
C TYR A 199 13.68 60.34 -76.59
N ALA A 200 14.47 59.46 -77.21
CA ALA A 200 15.47 59.88 -78.19
C ALA A 200 14.84 60.51 -79.45
N ALA A 201 13.71 60.00 -79.91
CA ALA A 201 12.96 60.58 -81.04
C ALA A 201 12.41 61.97 -80.70
N ASP A 202 11.84 62.14 -79.50
CA ASP A 202 11.34 63.44 -79.02
C ASP A 202 12.48 64.47 -78.88
N LEU A 203 13.63 64.05 -78.37
CA LEU A 203 14.83 64.90 -78.30
C LEU A 203 15.34 65.29 -79.69
N ALA A 204 15.34 64.38 -80.66
CA ALA A 204 15.75 64.68 -82.02
C ALA A 204 14.80 65.68 -82.71
N VAL A 205 13.49 65.53 -82.52
CA VAL A 205 12.48 66.46 -83.05
C VAL A 205 12.62 67.85 -82.41
N SER A 206 12.75 67.92 -81.09
CA SER A 206 12.94 69.20 -80.39
C SER A 206 14.23 69.91 -80.82
N LEU A 207 15.34 69.17 -81.00
CA LEU A 207 16.58 69.72 -81.54
C LEU A 207 16.42 70.22 -82.97
N ALA A 208 15.77 69.47 -83.86
CA ALA A 208 15.54 69.89 -85.24
C ALA A 208 14.68 71.17 -85.33
N LEU A 209 13.61 71.24 -84.54
CA LEU A 209 12.75 72.44 -84.45
C LEU A 209 13.50 73.64 -83.86
N SER A 210 14.42 73.41 -82.93
CA SER A 210 15.29 74.47 -82.39
C SER A 210 16.46 74.85 -83.32
N GLY A 211 16.86 73.95 -84.23
CA GLY A 211 18.00 74.10 -85.13
C GLY A 211 17.67 74.69 -86.52
N ASP A 212 16.40 74.67 -86.94
CA ASP A 212 15.93 75.29 -88.19
C ASP A 212 15.80 76.84 -88.10
N GLY A 213 16.29 77.43 -87.01
CA GLY A 213 16.31 78.87 -86.73
C GLY A 213 17.67 79.56 -86.89
N ALA A 214 18.63 78.97 -87.60
CA ALA A 214 19.91 79.63 -87.91
C ALA A 214 19.97 80.08 -89.39
N PRO A 215 19.35 81.21 -89.77
CA PRO A 215 19.66 81.86 -91.03
C PRO A 215 21.08 82.45 -90.96
N GLY A 216 21.91 82.09 -91.93
CA GLY A 216 23.19 82.75 -92.14
C GLY A 216 22.99 84.25 -92.41
N ASN A 217 23.74 85.09 -91.69
CA ASN A 217 24.08 86.48 -92.00
C ASN A 217 25.10 86.94 -90.92
N LYS A 218 26.25 87.56 -91.15
CA LYS A 218 27.10 87.94 -92.29
C LYS A 218 28.39 88.47 -91.64
N VAL A 219 29.54 88.23 -92.28
CA VAL A 219 30.88 88.88 -92.10
C VAL A 219 31.44 88.94 -90.68
#